data_AF-A0A1I7SMJ6-F1
#
_entry.id   AF-A0A1I7SMJ6-F1
#
_cell.length_a   1.000
_cell.length_b   1.000
_cell.length_c   1.000
_cell.angle_alpha   90.00
_cell.angle_beta   90.00
_cell.angle_gamma   90.00
#
_symmetry.space_group_name_H-M   'P 1'
#
loop_
_entity.id
_entity.type
_entity.pdbx_description
1 polymer ?
#
loop_
_entity_poly.entity_id
_entity_poly.type
_entity_poly.pdbx_seq_one_letter_code
_entity_poly.pdbx_strand_id
1 'polypeptide(L)' 'MSQTYNFKVEMTCEGCANAARRVLGKLGDKVQDIKIDVGAKTVSVTTTTTKEEIQTALEKTGKGVTPL' A
#
# COMPACT_ATOMS: atom_id res chain seq x y z
N MET A 1 -4.38 -15.78 -9.84
CA MET A 1 -3.01 -15.30 -10.11
C MET A 1 -2.80 -14.01 -9.35
N SER A 2 -1.68 -13.84 -8.64
CA SER A 2 -1.38 -12.57 -7.97
C SER A 2 -0.72 -11.57 -8.91
N GLN A 3 -0.94 -10.28 -8.65
CA GLN A 3 -0.37 -9.15 -9.37
C GLN A 3 0.32 -8.23 -8.38
N THR A 4 1.35 -7.51 -8.84
CA THR A 4 2.03 -6.49 -8.04
C THR A 4 1.61 -5.12 -8.51
N TYR A 5 1.11 -4.29 -7.60
CA TYR A 5 0.79 -2.90 -7.85
C TYR A 5 1.71 -1.98 -7.06
N ASN A 6 2.16 -0.91 -7.71
CA ASN A 6 3.03 0.09 -7.12
C ASN A 6 2.27 1.40 -6.93
N PHE A 7 2.48 2.03 -5.79
CA PHE A 7 1.87 3.30 -5.42
C PHE A 7 2.93 4.21 -4.84
N LYS A 8 2.85 5.49 -5.17
CA LYS A 8 3.50 6.55 -4.42
C LYS A 8 2.55 6.99 -3.31
N VAL A 9 3.05 7.05 -2.08
CA VAL A 9 2.26 7.44 -0.90
C VAL A 9 3.00 8.58 -0.19
N GLU A 10 2.31 9.60 0.31
CA GLU A 10 2.96 10.70 1.02
C GLU A 10 3.39 10.29 2.44
N MET A 11 4.52 9.61 2.50
CA MET A 11 5.16 9.10 3.72
C MET A 11 6.30 10.04 4.10
N THR A 12 6.35 10.47 5.37
CA THR A 12 7.41 11.35 5.88
C THR A 12 8.18 10.72 7.04
N CYS A 13 7.70 9.61 7.60
CA CYS A 13 8.34 8.89 8.70
C CYS A 13 7.93 7.40 8.71
N GLU A 14 8.61 6.60 9.52
CA GLU A 14 8.26 5.18 9.71
C GLU A 14 6.84 4.97 10.26
N GLY A 15 6.33 5.90 11.07
CA GLY A 15 4.94 5.86 11.53
C GLY A 15 3.92 5.89 10.38
N CYS A 16 4.24 6.64 9.31
CA CYS A 16 3.44 6.67 8.09
C CYS A 16 3.50 5.33 7.34
N ALA A 17 4.66 4.67 7.35
CA ALA A 17 4.82 3.32 6.81
C ALA A 17 4.00 2.30 7.56
N ASN A 18 4.02 2.34 8.89
CA ASN A 18 3.23 1.44 9.71
C ASN A 18 1.73 1.67 9.50
N ALA A 19 1.27 2.91 9.27
CA ALA A 19 -0.11 3.18 8.91
C ALA A 19 -0.51 2.50 7.59
N ALA A 20 0.33 2.59 6.55
CA ALA A 20 0.11 1.91 5.27
C ALA A 20 0.09 0.38 5.43
N ARG A 21 1.04 -0.20 6.17
CA ARG A 21 1.03 -1.65 6.50
C ARG A 21 -0.24 -2.06 7.22
N ARG A 22 -0.71 -1.27 8.18
CA ARG A 22 -1.89 -1.56 8.98
C ARG A 22 -3.17 -1.57 8.15
N VAL A 23 -3.37 -0.62 7.24
CA VAL A 23 -4.58 -0.59 6.39
C VAL A 23 -4.58 -1.71 5.35
N LEU A 24 -3.41 -2.04 4.78
CA LEU A 24 -3.25 -3.15 3.85
C LEU A 24 -3.40 -4.51 4.54
N GLY A 25 -2.88 -4.66 5.75
CA GLY A 25 -3.02 -5.90 6.53
C GLY A 25 -4.46 -6.25 6.89
N LYS A 26 -5.39 -5.28 6.89
CA LYS A 26 -6.83 -5.55 7.06
C LYS A 26 -7.46 -6.31 5.87
N LEU A 27 -6.77 -6.38 4.73
CA LEU A 27 -7.22 -7.14 3.56
C LEU A 27 -6.92 -8.65 3.70
N GLY A 28 -6.19 -9.05 4.75
CA GLY A 28 -5.92 -10.45 5.08
C GLY A 28 -5.26 -11.19 3.92
N ASP A 29 -5.76 -12.40 3.65
CA ASP A 29 -5.20 -13.34 2.66
C ASP A 29 -5.22 -12.82 1.21
N LYS A 30 -5.95 -11.72 0.95
CA LYS A 30 -5.90 -11.06 -0.37
C LYS A 30 -4.51 -10.49 -0.67
N VAL A 31 -3.79 -10.02 0.35
CA VAL A 31 -2.47 -9.42 0.23
C VAL A 31 -1.40 -10.43 0.61
N GLN A 32 -0.53 -10.76 -0.34
CA GLN A 32 0.52 -11.75 -0.19
C GLN A 32 1.85 -11.13 0.26
N ASP A 33 2.15 -9.91 -0.20
CA ASP A 33 3.39 -9.21 0.16
C ASP A 33 3.21 -7.69 0.15
N ILE A 34 3.90 -7.01 1.07
CA ILE A 34 3.90 -5.54 1.20
C ILE A 34 5.34 -5.06 1.38
N LYS A 35 5.88 -4.44 0.33
CA LYS A 35 7.16 -3.74 0.37
C LYS A 35 6.91 -2.25 0.47
N ILE A 36 7.60 -1.60 1.41
CA ILE A 36 7.50 -0.15 1.60
C ILE A 36 8.91 0.41 1.63
N ASP A 37 9.12 1.44 0.83
CA ASP A 37 10.32 2.24 0.84
C ASP A 37 9.95 3.67 1.28
N VAL A 38 10.37 4.04 2.49
CA VAL A 38 10.11 5.36 3.06
C VAL A 38 10.92 6.44 2.35
N GLY A 39 12.14 6.11 1.89
CA GLY A 39 13.01 7.04 1.18
C GLY A 39 12.46 7.38 -0.20
N ALA A 40 12.01 6.36 -0.94
CA ALA A 40 11.39 6.53 -2.26
C ALA A 40 9.91 6.94 -2.18
N LYS A 41 9.29 6.84 -0.98
CA LYS A 41 7.85 7.08 -0.75
C LYS A 41 6.97 6.15 -1.58
N THR A 42 7.39 4.89 -1.72
CA THR A 42 6.71 3.89 -2.54
C THR A 42 6.20 2.72 -1.71
N VAL A 43 5.06 2.18 -2.14
CA VAL A 43 4.43 0.98 -1.59
C VAL A 43 4.16 0.03 -2.75
N SER A 44 4.74 -1.16 -2.69
CA SER A 44 4.49 -2.27 -3.62
C SER A 44 3.68 -3.34 -2.92
N VAL A 45 2.56 -3.72 -3.51
CA VAL A 45 1.64 -4.70 -2.93
C VAL A 45 1.45 -5.84 -3.92
N THR A 46 1.80 -7.05 -3.49
CA THR A 46 1.46 -8.28 -4.22
C THR A 46 0.13 -8.81 -3.70
N THR A 47 -0.85 -8.95 -4.57
CA THR A 47 -2.23 -9.24 -4.18
C THR A 47 -2.97 -10.04 -5.24
N THR A 48 -4.05 -10.73 -4.85
CA THR A 48 -4.99 -11.36 -5.79
C THR A 48 -6.19 -10.48 -6.12
N THR A 49 -6.29 -9.29 -5.50
CA THR A 49 -7.37 -8.33 -5.76
C THR A 49 -6.99 -7.26 -6.78
N THR A 50 -7.90 -6.33 -7.06
CA THR A 50 -7.72 -5.24 -8.03
C THR A 50 -6.88 -4.08 -7.49
N LYS A 51 -6.33 -3.28 -8.42
CA LYS A 51 -5.55 -2.07 -8.11
C LYS A 51 -6.38 -1.06 -7.31
N GLU A 52 -7.66 -0.92 -7.62
CA GLU A 52 -8.59 0.01 -6.98
C GLU A 52 -8.83 -0.36 -5.51
N GLU A 53 -9.02 -1.65 -5.18
CA GLU A 53 -9.23 -2.06 -3.78
C GLU A 53 -7.99 -1.76 -2.92
N ILE A 54 -6.78 -1.96 -3.47
CA ILE A 54 -5.53 -1.58 -2.80
C ILE A 54 -5.41 -0.07 -2.63
N GLN A 55 -5.74 0.70 -3.68
CA GLN A 55 -5.70 2.15 -3.64
C GLN A 55 -6.66 2.70 -2.56
N THR A 56 -7.92 2.25 -2.56
CA THR A 56 -8.92 2.63 -1.54
C THR A 56 -8.48 2.23 -0.13
N ALA A 57 -7.78 1.10 0.04
CA ALA A 57 -7.22 0.74 1.33
C ALA A 57 -6.13 1.73 1.77
N LEU A 58 -5.22 2.12 0.87
CA LEU A 58 -4.15 3.09 1.15
C LEU A 58 -4.70 4.50 1.44
N GLU A 59 -5.75 4.93 0.76
CA GLU A 59 -6.40 6.24 0.99
C GLU A 59 -6.95 6.37 2.43
N LYS A 60 -7.28 5.25 3.11
CA LYS A 60 -7.68 5.25 4.53
C LYS A 60 -6.57 5.71 5.48
N THR A 61 -5.34 5.86 4.99
CA THR A 61 -4.24 6.49 5.77
C THR A 61 -4.37 8.01 5.86
N GLY A 62 -5.26 8.63 5.07
CA GLY A 62 -5.39 10.08 4.97
C GLY A 62 -4.22 10.76 4.25
N LYS A 63 -3.48 10.01 3.44
CA LYS A 63 -2.28 10.47 2.71
C LYS A 63 -2.57 10.58 1.23
N GLY A 64 -1.83 11.43 0.52
CA GLY A 64 -1.82 11.41 -0.94
C GLY A 64 -1.34 10.05 -1.44
N VAL A 65 -2.15 9.40 -2.28
CA VAL A 65 -1.83 8.12 -2.94
C VAL A 65 -1.90 8.35 -4.45
N THR A 66 -0.84 7.99 -5.16
CA THR A 66 -0.79 8.07 -6.63
C THR A 66 -0.36 6.71 -7.18
N PRO A 67 -1.15 6.10 -8.06
CA PRO A 67 -0.74 4.85 -8.69
C PRO A 67 0.44 5.06 -9.64
N LEU A 68 1.38 4.12 -9.62
CA LEU A 68 2.49 4.03 -10.57
C LEU A 68 2.18 3.04 -11.68
#